data_AF-A0A2D7BZ03-F1
#
_entry.id   AF-A0A2D7BZ03-F1
#
_cell.length_a   1.000
_cell.length_b   1.000
_cell.length_c   1.000
_cell.angle_alpha   90.00
_cell.angle_beta   90.00
_cell.angle_gamma   90.00
#
_symmetry.space_group_name_H-M   'P 1'
#
loop_
_entity.id
_entity.type
_entity.pdbx_description
1 polymer ?
#
loop_
_entity_poly.entity_id
_entity_poly.type
_entity_poly.pdbx_seq_one_letter_code
_entity_poly.pdbx_strand_id
1 'polypeptide(L)'
;MKMSKEIVDMYRSVMDLRFNPLRFIPDPVLQGYLLMALFVMWSAFFGLIAIYYMGWVGYSIPVSIGVHLSLIVPTIITNAVFLDAERKNNE
;
A
#
# COMPACT_ATOMS: atom_id res chain seq x y z
N MET A 1 -0.84 -6.75 -27.78
CA MET A 1 -0.14 -7.06 -26.50
C MET A 1 0.57 -5.80 -25.96
N LYS A 2 -0.20 -4.76 -25.60
CA LYS A 2 0.33 -3.47 -25.09
C LYS A 2 -0.11 -3.25 -23.62
N MET A 3 -1.37 -3.60 -23.34
CA MET A 3 -1.97 -3.64 -21.99
C MET A 3 -1.17 -4.44 -20.96
N SER A 4 -0.48 -5.51 -21.35
CA SER A 4 0.32 -6.31 -20.43
C SER A 4 1.60 -5.61 -19.97
N LYS A 5 2.21 -4.74 -20.79
CA LYS A 5 3.43 -4.02 -20.39
C LYS A 5 3.13 -2.90 -19.42
N GLU A 6 2.09 -2.11 -19.69
CA GLU A 6 1.68 -0.99 -18.83
C GLU A 6 1.29 -1.46 -17.42
N ILE A 7 0.55 -2.57 -17.30
CA ILE A 7 0.21 -3.17 -15.99
C ILE A 7 1.46 -3.65 -15.25
N VAL A 8 2.40 -4.28 -15.96
CA VAL A 8 3.65 -4.77 -15.37
C VAL A 8 4.54 -3.61 -14.92
N ASP A 9 4.59 -2.53 -15.68
CA ASP A 9 5.40 -1.35 -15.35
C ASP A 9 4.81 -0.59 -14.15
N MET A 10 3.47 -0.45 -14.08
CA MET A 10 2.77 0.07 -12.90
C MET A 10 3.00 -0.82 -11.66
N TYR A 11 2.93 -2.14 -11.82
CA TYR A 11 3.21 -3.06 -10.73
C TYR A 11 4.66 -2.91 -10.24
N ARG A 12 5.62 -2.83 -11.18
CA ARG A 12 7.05 -2.66 -10.85
C ARG A 12 7.32 -1.31 -10.19
N SER A 13 6.67 -0.22 -10.61
CA SER A 13 6.91 1.08 -9.97
C SER A 13 6.54 1.10 -8.49
N VAL A 14 5.58 0.26 -8.06
CA VAL A 14 5.16 0.15 -6.65
C VAL A 14 5.92 -0.97 -5.91
N MET A 15 6.03 -2.15 -6.53
CA MET A 15 6.44 -3.38 -5.85
C MET A 15 7.90 -3.76 -6.07
N ASP A 16 8.56 -3.22 -7.10
CA ASP A 16 9.97 -3.48 -7.36
C ASP A 16 10.82 -2.45 -6.60
N LEU A 17 11.63 -2.95 -5.67
CA LEU A 17 12.52 -2.14 -4.84
C LEU A 17 13.50 -1.30 -5.67
N ARG A 18 13.80 -1.66 -6.92
CA ARG A 18 14.67 -0.86 -7.78
C ARG A 18 14.03 0.46 -8.20
N PHE A 19 12.69 0.51 -8.21
CA PHE A 19 11.92 1.65 -8.70
C PHE A 19 11.10 2.33 -7.60
N ASN A 20 10.76 1.62 -6.52
CA ASN A 20 9.96 2.20 -5.44
C ASN A 20 10.75 3.30 -4.66
N PRO A 21 10.05 4.25 -4.01
CA PRO A 21 10.69 5.28 -3.19
C PRO A 21 11.47 4.75 -1.97
N LEU A 22 11.13 3.56 -1.44
CA LEU A 22 11.85 2.96 -0.32
C LEU A 22 13.32 2.66 -0.64
N ARG A 23 13.69 2.53 -1.92
CA ARG A 23 15.08 2.34 -2.39
C ARG A 23 16.05 3.41 -1.87
N PHE A 24 15.53 4.58 -1.52
CA PHE A 24 16.29 5.72 -1.02
C PHE A 24 16.72 5.58 0.44
N ILE A 25 16.15 4.62 1.18
CA ILE A 25 16.54 4.33 2.56
C ILE A 25 17.84 3.52 2.54
N PRO A 26 18.94 3.94 3.17
CA PRO A 26 20.23 3.23 3.07
C PRO A 26 20.26 1.88 3.80
N ASP A 27 19.44 1.69 4.83
CA ASP A 27 19.37 0.45 5.60
C ASP A 27 18.40 -0.56 4.95
N PRO A 28 18.88 -1.70 4.41
CA PRO A 28 18.04 -2.71 3.77
C PRO A 28 17.10 -3.42 4.75
N VAL A 29 17.44 -3.48 6.05
CA VAL A 29 16.57 -4.09 7.07
C VAL A 29 15.34 -3.21 7.30
N LEU A 30 15.54 -1.90 7.48
CA LEU A 30 14.46 -0.93 7.60
C LEU A 30 13.57 -0.89 6.36
N GLN A 31 14.16 -0.95 5.15
CA GLN A 31 13.40 -1.09 3.90
C GLN A 31 12.46 -2.29 3.92
N GLY A 32 12.98 -3.46 4.31
CA GLY A 32 12.21 -4.70 4.41
C GLY A 32 11.07 -4.62 5.42
N TYR A 33 11.32 -4.02 6.60
CA TYR A 33 10.28 -3.83 7.62
C TYR A 33 9.17 -2.90 7.15
N LEU A 34 9.50 -1.79 6.51
CA LEU A 34 8.50 -0.86 5.98
C LEU A 34 7.68 -1.53 4.89
N LEU A 35 8.31 -2.22 3.94
CA LEU A 35 7.60 -2.96 2.90
C LEU A 35 6.65 -4.01 3.48
N MET A 36 7.10 -4.75 4.51
CA MET A 36 6.27 -5.73 5.22
C MET A 36 5.09 -5.06 5.93
N ALA A 37 5.30 -3.94 6.60
CA ALA A 37 4.25 -3.20 7.30
C ALA A 37 3.19 -2.67 6.32
N LEU A 38 3.62 -2.08 5.20
CA LEU A 38 2.72 -1.65 4.12
C LEU A 38 1.94 -2.85 3.56
N PHE A 39 2.60 -3.98 3.31
CA PHE A 39 1.95 -5.20 2.82
C PHE A 39 0.86 -5.72 3.76
N VAL A 40 1.15 -5.83 5.07
CA VAL A 40 0.18 -6.31 6.08
C VAL A 40 -1.01 -5.35 6.17
N MET A 41 -0.76 -4.04 6.11
CA MET A 41 -1.79 -3.02 6.16
C MET A 41 -2.75 -3.10 4.96
N TRP A 42 -2.22 -3.23 3.75
CA TRP A 42 -3.03 -3.41 2.54
C TRP A 42 -3.74 -4.77 2.50
N SER A 43 -3.11 -5.83 3.03
CA SER A 43 -3.76 -7.14 3.18
C SER A 43 -4.96 -7.10 4.13
N ALA A 44 -4.85 -6.36 5.25
CA ALA A 44 -5.97 -6.15 6.17
C ALA A 44 -7.13 -5.41 5.50
N PHE A 45 -6.85 -4.37 4.71
CA PHE A 45 -7.85 -3.66 3.93
C PHE A 45 -8.61 -4.58 2.96
N PHE A 46 -7.90 -5.38 2.15
CA PHE A 46 -8.54 -6.33 1.23
C PHE A 46 -9.33 -7.42 1.99
N GLY A 47 -8.86 -7.83 3.16
CA GLY A 47 -9.61 -8.72 4.07
C GLY A 47 -10.94 -8.12 4.53
N LEU A 48 -10.97 -6.83 4.86
CA LEU A 48 -12.21 -6.12 5.22
C LEU A 48 -13.17 -6.02 4.03
N ILE A 49 -12.68 -5.77 2.82
CA ILE A 49 -13.51 -5.84 1.60
C ILE A 49 -14.12 -7.23 1.43
N ALA A 50 -13.31 -8.30 1.56
CA ALA A 50 -13.81 -9.66 1.42
C ALA A 50 -14.94 -9.96 2.43
N ILE A 51 -14.81 -9.52 3.68
CA ILE A 51 -15.82 -9.73 4.72
C ILE A 51 -17.10 -8.92 4.44
N TYR A 52 -16.96 -7.62 4.14
CA TYR A 52 -18.10 -6.69 4.16
C TYR A 52 -18.71 -6.38 2.78
N TYR A 53 -17.97 -6.60 1.69
CA TYR A 53 -18.44 -6.35 0.32
C TYR A 53 -18.81 -7.64 -0.41
N MET A 54 -18.15 -8.77 -0.16
CA MET A 54 -18.52 -10.07 -0.77
C MET A 54 -19.68 -10.77 -0.03
N GLY A 55 -20.35 -10.09 0.91
CA GLY A 55 -21.62 -10.54 1.50
C GLY A 55 -21.51 -11.53 2.65
N TRP A 56 -20.36 -11.63 3.33
CA TRP A 56 -20.18 -12.57 4.44
C TRP A 56 -20.81 -12.04 5.75
N VAL A 57 -21.06 -10.72 5.85
CA VAL A 57 -21.72 -10.04 6.97
C VAL A 57 -22.65 -8.92 6.43
N GLY A 58 -23.74 -8.60 7.13
CA GLY A 58 -24.74 -7.60 6.69
C GLY A 58 -24.26 -6.13 6.69
N TYR A 59 -25.01 -5.26 5.99
CA TYR A 59 -24.69 -3.83 5.85
C TYR A 59 -24.97 -3.04 7.14
N SER A 60 -24.04 -2.15 7.53
CA SER A 60 -24.28 -1.11 8.54
C SER A 60 -23.48 0.15 8.24
N ILE A 61 -24.01 1.33 8.61
CA ILE A 61 -23.34 2.62 8.40
C ILE A 61 -21.97 2.70 9.12
N PRO A 62 -21.83 2.29 10.40
CA PRO A 62 -20.53 2.30 11.07
C PRO A 62 -19.50 1.40 10.40
N VAL A 63 -19.90 0.21 9.95
CA VAL A 63 -19.01 -0.71 9.20
C VAL A 63 -18.60 -0.09 7.87
N SER A 64 -19.52 0.54 7.15
CA SER A 64 -19.21 1.23 5.89
C SER A 64 -18.16 2.32 6.10
N ILE A 65 -18.31 3.16 7.14
CA ILE A 65 -17.31 4.17 7.50
C ILE A 65 -15.95 3.51 7.79
N GLY A 66 -15.94 2.42 8.57
CA GLY A 66 -14.73 1.66 8.86
C GLY A 66 -14.03 1.12 7.61
N VAL A 67 -14.78 0.59 6.65
CA VAL A 67 -14.25 0.11 5.37
C VAL A 67 -13.63 1.25 4.56
N HIS A 68 -14.26 2.43 4.50
CA HIS A 68 -13.68 3.59 3.79
C HIS A 68 -12.41 4.10 4.48
N LEU A 69 -12.41 4.22 5.80
CA LEU A 69 -11.22 4.62 6.56
C LEU A 69 -10.07 3.63 6.37
N SER A 70 -10.38 2.33 6.25
CA SER A 70 -9.38 1.29 5.97
C SER A 70 -8.76 1.37 4.57
N LEU A 71 -9.32 2.16 3.64
CA LEU A 71 -8.67 2.52 2.37
C LEU A 71 -7.84 3.80 2.48
N ILE A 72 -8.42 4.83 3.12
CA ILE A 72 -7.82 6.17 3.17
C ILE A 72 -6.55 6.17 4.02
N VAL A 73 -6.58 5.52 5.20
CA VAL A 73 -5.44 5.51 6.13
C VAL A 73 -4.20 4.85 5.50
N PRO A 74 -4.28 3.65 4.89
CA PRO A 74 -3.12 3.05 4.24
C PRO A 74 -2.58 3.86 3.07
N THR A 75 -3.46 4.52 2.32
CA THR A 75 -3.06 5.40 1.21
C THR A 75 -2.23 6.58 1.72
N ILE A 76 -2.71 7.28 2.76
CA ILE A 76 -1.98 8.40 3.38
C ILE A 76 -0.64 7.94 3.95
N ILE A 77 -0.62 6.82 4.67
CA ILE A 77 0.62 6.27 5.26
C ILE A 77 1.62 5.89 4.18
N THR A 78 1.17 5.19 3.13
CA THR A 78 2.04 4.81 2.00
C THR A 78 2.69 6.04 1.37
N ASN A 79 1.90 7.08 1.10
CA ASN A 79 2.40 8.33 0.54
C ASN A 79 3.39 9.04 1.49
N ALA A 80 3.09 9.10 2.79
CA ALA A 80 3.97 9.72 3.77
C ALA A 80 5.32 8.98 3.90
N VAL A 81 5.31 7.64 3.93
CA VAL A 81 6.53 6.82 3.97
C VAL A 81 7.36 7.03 2.70
N PHE A 82 6.72 7.11 1.54
CA PHE A 82 7.42 7.35 0.28
C PHE A 82 8.05 8.74 0.23
N LEU A 83 7.32 9.79 0.63
CA LEU A 83 7.84 11.15 0.70
C LEU A 83 9.00 11.28 1.69
N ASP A 84 8.96 10.61 2.85
CA ASP A 84 10.07 10.65 3.80
C ASP A 84 11.30 9.93 3.26
N ALA A 85 11.12 8.78 2.60
CA ALA A 85 12.21 8.07 1.94
C ALA A 85 12.89 8.94 0.86
N GLU A 86 12.11 9.67 0.06
CA GLU A 86 12.63 10.60 -0.95
C GLU A 86 13.34 11.82 -0.34
N ARG A 87 12.81 12.39 0.75
CA ARG A 87 13.43 13.55 1.42
C ARG A 87 14.83 13.22 1.90
N LYS A 88 15.00 12.06 2.55
CA LYS A 88 16.28 11.61 3.13
C LYS A 88 17.37 11.33 2.08
N ASN A 89 17.02 11.21 0.80
CA ASN A 89 17.99 11.09 -0.29
C ASN A 89 18.49 12.46 -0.80
N ASN A 90 17.72 13.52 -0.58
CA ASN A 90 18.01 14.87 -1.07
C ASN A 90 18.66 15.78 0.00
N GLU A 91 18.79 15.28 1.23
CA GLU A 91 19.55 15.87 2.35
C GLU A 91 21.00 15.35 2.34
#